data_AF-A0A537KHP6-F1
#
_entry.id   AF-A0A537KHP6-F1
#
_cell.length_a   1.000
_cell.length_b   1.000
_cell.length_c   1.000
_cell.angle_alpha   90.00
_cell.angle_beta   90.00
_cell.angle_gamma   90.00
#
_symmetry.space_group_name_H-M   'P 1'
#
loop_
_entity.id
_entity.type
_entity.pdbx_description
1 polymer ?
#
loop_
_entity_poly.entity_id
_entity_poly.type
_entity_poly.pdbx_seq_one_letter_code
_entity_poly.pdbx_strand_id
1 'polypeptide(L)'
;MDAPFLFGKTVSEDAFTNRQVDIKRLTGNLQNHINTILISPRRWGKSSLVKKVTENIRSRSTRVIMLDLLSIRNEEEFYKVLAKEA
;
A
#
# COMPACT_ATOMS: atom_id res chain seq x y z
N MET A 1 25.28 -1.52 17.57
CA MET A 1 24.20 -0.54 17.81
C MET A 1 23.57 -0.30 16.45
N ASP A 2 22.41 -0.89 16.19
CA ASP A 2 21.78 -0.80 14.87
C ASP A 2 21.19 0.59 14.66
N ALA A 3 21.37 1.14 13.47
CA ALA A 3 20.88 2.47 13.14
C ALA A 3 19.33 2.46 13.11
N PRO A 4 18.65 3.35 13.86
CA PRO A 4 17.19 3.38 13.91
C PRO A 4 16.54 3.85 12.59
N PHE A 5 17.33 4.44 11.70
CA PHE A 5 16.89 4.92 10.39
C PHE A 5 17.83 4.39 9.30
N LEU A 6 17.27 3.56 8.41
CA LEU A 6 17.98 3.05 7.24
C LEU A 6 17.77 4.02 6.07
N PHE A 7 18.85 4.67 5.63
CA PHE A 7 18.88 5.52 4.44
C PHE A 7 19.57 4.80 3.27
N GLY A 8 19.08 5.01 2.05
CA GLY A 8 19.72 4.49 0.82
C GLY A 8 19.53 3.00 0.52
N LYS A 9 18.72 2.29 1.31
CA LYS A 9 18.30 0.90 1.04
C LYS A 9 16.77 0.82 0.94
N THR A 10 16.25 -0.13 0.17
CA THR A 10 14.81 -0.44 0.17
C THR A 10 14.40 -0.78 1.60
N VAL A 11 13.55 0.06 2.19
CA VAL A 11 13.08 -0.08 3.59
C VAL A 11 12.48 -1.48 3.76
N SER A 12 13.10 -2.31 4.60
CA SER A 12 12.57 -3.63 4.94
C SER A 12 11.33 -3.51 5.82
N GLU A 13 10.51 -4.57 5.87
CA GLU A 13 9.33 -4.62 6.74
C GLU A 13 9.65 -4.34 8.22
N ASP A 14 10.87 -4.67 8.66
CA ASP A 14 11.34 -4.51 10.04
C ASP A 14 11.49 -3.05 10.48
N ALA A 15 11.60 -2.11 9.53
CA ALA A 15 11.72 -0.68 9.80
C ALA A 15 10.36 0.04 9.83
N PHE A 16 9.24 -0.66 9.60
CA PHE A 16 7.90 -0.08 9.69
C PHE A 16 7.44 0.00 11.15
N THR A 17 7.62 1.17 11.76
CA THR A 17 7.32 1.39 13.18
C THR A 17 6.00 2.14 13.39
N ASN A 18 5.36 1.87 14.53
CA ASN A 18 4.08 2.47 14.92
C ASN A 18 2.95 2.12 13.89
N ARG A 19 1.75 2.73 13.94
CA ARG A 19 0.62 2.51 12.98
C ARG A 19 -0.28 1.29 13.20
N GLN A 20 -0.24 0.62 14.35
CA GLN A 20 -1.08 -0.57 14.62
C GLN A 20 -2.59 -0.30 14.46
N VAL A 21 -3.08 0.86 14.93
CA VAL A 21 -4.48 1.26 14.80
C VAL A 21 -4.86 1.50 13.34
N ASP A 22 -3.99 2.17 12.58
CA ASP A 22 -4.21 2.46 11.16
C ASP A 22 -4.26 1.17 10.32
N ILE A 23 -3.34 0.23 10.58
CA ILE A 23 -3.32 -1.09 9.95
C ILE A 23 -4.62 -1.83 10.25
N LYS A 24 -5.03 -1.90 11.52
CA LYS A 24 -6.25 -2.61 11.92
C LYS A 24 -7.49 -2.02 11.24
N ARG A 25 -7.61 -0.69 11.22
CA ARG A 25 -8.73 0.02 10.59
C ARG A 25 -8.77 -0.19 9.08
N LEU A 26 -7.64 -0.01 8.40
CA LEU A 26 -7.59 -0.17 6.95
C LEU A 26 -7.82 -1.64 6.54
N THR A 27 -7.27 -2.59 7.28
CA THR A 27 -7.52 -4.03 7.07
C THR A 27 -9.00 -4.34 7.18
N GLY A 28 -9.65 -3.87 8.26
CA GLY A 28 -11.09 -4.06 8.45
C GLY A 28 -11.93 -3.43 7.34
N ASN A 29 -11.57 -2.23 6.88
CA ASN A 29 -12.26 -1.61 5.75
C ASN A 29 -12.16 -2.46 4.48
N LEU A 30 -10.95 -2.89 4.11
CA LEU A 30 -10.71 -3.64 2.87
C LEU A 30 -11.37 -5.02 2.89
N GLN A 31 -11.32 -5.72 4.03
CA GLN A 31 -11.97 -7.03 4.20
C GLN A 31 -13.50 -6.95 4.10
N ASN A 32 -14.09 -5.81 4.48
CA ASN A 32 -15.53 -5.55 4.39
C ASN A 32 -15.93 -4.81 3.10
N HIS A 33 -15.04 -4.75 2.10
CA HIS A 33 -15.29 -4.10 0.80
C HIS A 33 -15.66 -2.61 0.90
N ILE A 34 -15.19 -1.92 1.93
CA ILE A 34 -15.43 -0.49 2.14
C ILE A 34 -14.44 0.33 1.31
N ASN A 35 -14.96 1.11 0.36
CA ASN A 35 -14.16 2.08 -0.39
C ASN A 35 -13.55 3.10 0.59
N THR A 36 -12.22 3.20 0.60
CA THR A 36 -11.47 3.96 1.60
C THR A 36 -10.51 4.93 0.92
N ILE A 37 -10.61 6.23 1.26
CA ILE A 37 -9.69 7.28 0.83
C ILE A 37 -8.75 7.62 2.00
N LEU A 38 -7.43 7.59 1.76
CA LEU A 38 -6.42 7.97 2.76
C LEU A 38 -5.87 9.38 2.48
N ILE A 39 -6.04 10.29 3.44
CA ILE A 39 -5.60 11.70 3.34
C ILE A 39 -4.59 12.02 4.44
N SER A 40 -3.42 12.52 4.05
CA SER A 40 -2.38 13.06 4.94
C SER A 40 -1.31 13.80 4.13
N PRO A 41 -0.38 14.56 4.73
CA PRO A 41 0.67 15.27 4.01
C PRO A 41 1.63 14.35 3.21
N ARG A 42 2.41 14.92 2.28
CA ARG A 42 3.39 14.18 1.47
C ARG A 42 4.47 13.56 2.39
N ARG A 43 4.93 12.35 2.06
CA ARG A 43 5.97 11.59 2.80
C ARG A 43 5.58 11.07 4.19
N TRP A 44 4.29 11.08 4.55
CA TRP A 44 3.80 10.50 5.82
C TRP A 44 3.61 8.96 5.80
N GLY A 45 4.08 8.28 4.75
CA GLY A 45 4.05 6.81 4.69
C GLY A 45 2.71 6.19 4.27
N LYS A 46 1.80 6.93 3.62
CA LYS A 46 0.52 6.38 3.10
C LYS A 46 0.73 5.16 2.20
N SER A 47 1.59 5.27 1.18
CA SER A 47 1.86 4.18 0.24
C SER A 47 2.49 2.97 0.94
N SER A 48 3.38 3.21 1.91
CA SER A 48 3.97 2.14 2.74
C SER A 48 2.93 1.45 3.62
N LEU A 49 2.01 2.21 4.23
CA LEU A 49 0.90 1.65 5.02
C LEU A 49 -0.02 0.78 4.15
N VAL A 50 -0.43 1.28 2.98
CA VAL A 50 -1.26 0.51 2.04
C VAL A 50 -0.53 -0.77 1.64
N LYS A 51 0.75 -0.69 1.24
CA LYS A 51 1.55 -1.85 0.86
C LYS A 51 1.58 -2.91 1.97
N LYS A 52 1.87 -2.52 3.22
CA LYS A 52 1.88 -3.42 4.37
C LYS A 52 0.53 -4.09 4.62
N VAL A 53 -0.56 -3.31 4.56
CA VAL A 53 -1.91 -3.87 4.74
C VAL A 53 -2.29 -4.82 3.61
N THR A 54 -1.94 -4.49 2.37
CA THR A 54 -2.22 -5.36 1.21
C THR A 54 -1.44 -6.67 1.26
N GLU A 55 -0.21 -6.66 1.76
CA GLU A 55 0.58 -7.87 2.02
C GLU A 55 -0.12 -8.76 3.05
N ASN A 56 -0.69 -8.16 4.11
CA ASN A 56 -1.40 -8.90 5.17
C ASN A 56 -2.73 -9.53 4.70
N ILE A 57 -3.45 -8.90 3.77
CA ILE A 57 -4.76 -9.41 3.31
C ILE A 57 -4.65 -10.31 2.07
N ARG A 58 -3.51 -10.32 1.38
CA ARG A 58 -3.28 -11.19 0.23
C ARG A 58 -3.43 -12.64 0.67
N SER A 59 -4.30 -13.36 -0.04
CA SER A 59 -4.60 -14.77 0.25
C SER A 59 -5.05 -15.47 -1.02
N ARG A 60 -5.29 -16.79 -0.95
CA ARG A 60 -5.85 -17.55 -2.08
C ARG A 60 -7.24 -17.05 -2.50
N SER A 61 -8.00 -16.45 -1.58
CA SER A 61 -9.34 -15.90 -1.83
C SER A 61 -9.35 -14.39 -2.08
N THR A 62 -8.22 -13.70 -1.93
CA THR A 62 -8.15 -12.25 -2.03
C THR A 62 -6.94 -11.84 -2.86
N ARG A 63 -7.21 -11.48 -4.13
CA ARG A 63 -6.22 -10.88 -5.02
C ARG A 63 -6.16 -9.36 -4.79
N VAL A 64 -4.95 -8.83 -4.71
CA VAL A 64 -4.71 -7.38 -4.56
C VAL A 64 -3.88 -6.88 -5.73
N ILE A 65 -4.46 -5.94 -6.48
CA ILE A 65 -3.84 -5.20 -7.58
C ILE A 65 -3.45 -3.82 -7.05
N MET A 66 -2.18 -3.43 -7.20
CA MET A 66 -1.70 -2.10 -6.83
C MET A 66 -1.38 -1.31 -8.11
N LEU A 67 -2.06 -0.19 -8.30
CA LEU A 67 -1.85 0.69 -9.46
C LEU A 67 -1.31 2.04 -8.99
N ASP A 68 -0.18 2.46 -9.55
CA ASP A 68 0.31 3.83 -9.41
C ASP A 68 -0.26 4.70 -10.55
N LEU A 69 -1.28 5.49 -10.21
CA LEU A 69 -1.94 6.35 -11.18
C LEU A 69 -1.12 7.61 -11.51
N LEU A 70 -0.08 7.96 -10.73
CA LEU A 70 0.73 9.16 -11.01
C LEU A 70 1.55 9.03 -12.29
N SER A 71 1.87 7.80 -12.71
CA SER A 71 2.59 7.54 -13.96
C SER A 71 1.69 7.42 -15.18
N ILE A 72 0.37 7.31 -15.00
CA ILE A 72 -0.59 7.01 -16.08
C ILE A 72 -1.12 8.32 -16.66
N ARG A 73 -1.04 8.46 -17.98
CA ARG A 73 -1.33 9.71 -18.70
C ARG A 73 -2.70 9.74 -19.35
N ASN A 74 -3.27 8.57 -19.63
CA ASN A 74 -4.55 8.45 -20.30
C ASN A 74 -5.24 7.12 -19.98
N GLU A 75 -6.48 7.00 -20.44
CA GLU A 75 -7.34 5.84 -20.21
C GLU A 75 -6.79 4.55 -20.85
N GLU A 76 -6.22 4.62 -22.05
CA GLU A 76 -5.65 3.45 -22.72
C GLU A 76 -4.47 2.86 -21.92
N GLU A 77 -3.60 3.72 -21.40
CA GLU A 77 -2.49 3.32 -20.55
C GLU A 77 -2.99 2.72 -19.22
N PHE A 78 -4.05 3.27 -18.65
CA PHE A 78 -4.71 2.67 -17.48
C PHE A 78 -5.13 1.23 -17.73
N TYR A 79 -5.84 0.96 -18.83
CA TYR A 79 -6.29 -0.39 -19.16
C TYR A 79 -5.12 -1.36 -19.39
N LYS A 80 -4.04 -0.90 -20.04
CA LYS A 80 -2.84 -1.72 -20.25
C LYS A 80 -2.16 -2.10 -18.94
N VAL A 81 -2.02 -1.15 -18.00
CA VAL A 81 -1.41 -1.42 -16.68
C VAL A 81 -2.33 -2.34 -15.87
N LEU A 82 -3.63 -2.08 -15.85
CA LEU A 82 -4.60 -2.92 -15.14
C LEU A 82 -4.58 -4.36 -15.66
N ALA A 83 -4.61 -4.57 -16.97
CA ALA A 83 -4.58 -5.90 -17.58
C ALA A 83 -3.27 -6.67 -17.32
N LYS A 84 -2.15 -5.96 -17.12
CA LYS A 84 -0.85 -6.57 -16.82
C LYS A 84 -0.76 -7.03 -15.36
N GLU A 85 -1.34 -6.27 -14.43
CA GLU A 85 -1.27 -6.52 -12.98
C GLU A 85 -2.43 -7.40 -12.45
N ALA A 86 -3.50 -7.58 -13.24
CA ALA A 86 -4.65 -8.42 -12.95
C ALA A 86 -4.38 -9.92 -13.22
#